data_AF-A0A831XJA5-F1
#
_entry.id   AF-A0A831XJA5-F1
#
_cell.length_a   1.000
_cell.length_b   1.000
_cell.length_c   1.000
_cell.angle_alpha   90.00
_cell.angle_beta   90.00
_cell.angle_gamma   90.00
#
_symmetry.space_group_name_H-M   'P 1'
#
loop_
_entity.id
_entity.type
_entity.pdbx_description
1 polymer ?
#
loop_
_entity_poly.entity_id
_entity_poly.type
_entity_poly.pdbx_seq_one_letter_code
_entity_poly.pdbx_strand_id
1 'polypeptide(L)'
;MKEERRRYVEGIDLDDAVERVQRLPTLPSVLGRIFATVADPDASALDLGRHIAADQSLSATLLKLVNSAYYGFSRRIDSVTTAIVMLGFVEV
;
A
#
# COMPACT_ATOMS: atom_id res chain seq x y z
N MET A 1 -24.24 38.64 -36.32
CA MET A 1 -23.53 37.35 -36.39
C MET A 1 -22.67 37.24 -35.11
N LYS A 2 -23.23 37.07 -33.91
CA LYS A 2 -23.53 35.80 -33.18
C LYS A 2 -22.63 34.64 -33.64
N GLU A 3 -21.54 34.35 -32.92
CA GLU A 3 -21.47 33.44 -31.75
C GLU A 3 -21.77 31.98 -32.09
N GLU A 4 -20.74 31.12 -31.98
CA GLU A 4 -20.76 29.80 -31.31
C GLU A 4 -19.37 29.16 -31.44
N ARG A 5 -18.49 29.29 -30.44
CA ARG A 5 -18.25 28.30 -29.38
C ARG A 5 -18.31 26.83 -29.86
N ARG A 6 -17.14 26.17 -29.90
CA ARG A 6 -16.85 24.99 -29.05
C ARG A 6 -15.41 24.47 -29.26
N ARG A 7 -14.53 24.93 -28.37
CA ARG A 7 -13.60 24.12 -27.55
C ARG A 7 -13.01 22.89 -28.26
N TYR A 8 -11.86 23.06 -28.92
CA TYR A 8 -10.94 21.94 -29.12
C TYR A 8 -10.38 21.56 -27.75
N VAL A 9 -10.71 20.34 -27.34
CA VAL A 9 -10.25 19.70 -26.12
C VAL A 9 -8.73 19.55 -26.21
N GLU A 10 -8.01 20.02 -25.20
CA GLU A 10 -6.57 19.79 -25.03
C GLU A 10 -6.30 18.30 -25.20
N GLY A 11 -5.54 17.97 -26.25
CA GLY A 11 -5.04 16.62 -26.46
C GLY A 11 -4.14 16.27 -25.29
N ILE A 12 -4.32 15.06 -24.76
CA ILE A 12 -3.44 14.51 -23.73
C ILE A 12 -2.02 14.57 -24.28
N ASP A 13 -1.17 15.39 -23.68
CA ASP A 13 0.26 15.44 -23.99
C ASP A 13 0.85 14.05 -23.67
N LEU A 14 1.39 13.42 -24.71
CA LEU A 14 1.92 12.06 -24.63
C LEU A 14 3.07 11.97 -23.63
N ASP A 15 3.86 13.04 -23.50
CA ASP A 15 4.97 13.10 -22.56
C ASP A 15 4.45 13.16 -21.12
N ASP A 16 3.38 13.93 -20.87
CA ASP A 16 2.65 13.98 -19.59
C ASP A 16 2.01 12.63 -19.22
N ALA A 17 1.49 11.91 -20.22
CA ALA A 17 0.89 10.59 -20.01
C ALA A 17 1.96 9.55 -19.67
N VAL A 18 3.10 9.57 -20.37
CA VAL A 18 4.24 8.68 -20.10
C VAL A 18 4.83 8.97 -18.73
N GLU A 19 4.99 10.24 -18.36
CA GLU A 19 5.50 10.63 -17.04
C GLU A 19 4.53 10.21 -15.92
N ARG A 20 3.22 10.34 -16.13
CA ARG A 20 2.20 9.83 -15.20
C ARG A 20 2.25 8.31 -15.06
N VAL A 21 2.46 7.57 -16.15
CA VAL A 21 2.60 6.10 -16.13
C VAL A 21 3.89 5.67 -15.42
N GLN A 22 5.00 6.39 -15.61
CA GLN A 22 6.25 6.15 -14.88
C GLN A 22 6.16 6.47 -13.38
N ARG A 23 5.28 7.41 -13.01
CA ARG A 23 4.97 7.78 -11.62
C ARG A 23 3.88 6.90 -11.00
N LEU A 24 3.26 5.99 -11.74
CA LEU A 24 2.41 4.98 -11.13
C LEU A 24 3.30 4.16 -10.20
N PRO A 25 3.00 4.10 -8.89
CA PRO A 25 3.68 3.16 -8.04
C PRO A 25 3.43 1.78 -8.65
N THR A 26 4.47 1.12 -9.14
CA THR A 26 4.37 -0.29 -9.48
C THR A 26 3.86 -0.98 -8.23
N LEU A 27 2.64 -1.50 -8.28
CA LEU A 27 2.06 -2.26 -7.18
C LEU A 27 3.10 -3.30 -6.79
N PRO A 28 3.72 -3.22 -5.59
CA PRO A 28 4.75 -4.17 -5.22
C PRO A 28 4.19 -5.58 -5.40
N SER A 29 4.92 -6.46 -6.08
CA SER A 29 4.45 -7.82 -6.41
C SER A 29 4.00 -8.62 -5.18
N VAL A 30 4.46 -8.20 -4.00
CA VAL A 30 4.08 -8.71 -2.69
C VAL A 30 2.63 -8.37 -2.30
N LEU A 31 2.04 -7.27 -2.78
CA LEU A 31 0.66 -6.89 -2.46
C LEU A 31 -0.36 -7.91 -2.95
N GLY A 32 -0.16 -8.50 -4.14
CA GLY A 32 -1.03 -9.57 -4.63
C GLY A 32 -1.04 -10.80 -3.71
N ARG A 33 0.13 -11.15 -3.13
CA ARG A 33 0.27 -12.25 -2.18
C ARG A 33 -0.33 -11.92 -0.82
N ILE A 34 -0.13 -10.67 -0.35
CA ILE A 34 -0.75 -10.13 0.86
C ILE A 34 -2.27 -10.23 0.76
N PHE A 35 -2.89 -9.74 -0.33
CA PHE A 35 -4.34 -9.81 -0.51
C PHE A 35 -4.86 -11.25 -0.59
N ALA A 36 -4.16 -12.13 -1.30
CA ALA A 36 -4.51 -13.55 -1.34
C ALA A 36 -4.45 -14.20 0.05
N THR A 37 -3.48 -13.82 0.88
CA THR A 37 -3.32 -14.34 2.25
C THR A 37 -4.39 -13.81 3.19
N VAL A 38 -4.76 -12.53 3.09
CA VAL A 38 -5.81 -11.92 3.93
C VAL A 38 -7.20 -12.49 3.57
N ALA A 39 -7.42 -12.83 2.29
CA ALA A 39 -8.68 -13.43 1.83
C ALA A 39 -8.84 -14.91 2.19
N ASP A 40 -7.79 -15.57 2.69
CA ASP A 40 -7.80 -16.97 3.07
C ASP A 40 -8.23 -17.12 4.54
N PRO A 41 -9.39 -17.75 4.84
CA PRO A 41 -9.87 -17.91 6.21
C PRO A 41 -8.98 -18.82 7.07
N ASP A 42 -8.11 -19.63 6.47
CA ASP A 42 -7.18 -20.52 7.17
C ASP A 42 -5.79 -19.89 7.34
N ALA A 43 -5.55 -18.70 6.76
CA ALA A 43 -4.26 -18.04 6.86
C ALA A 43 -4.00 -17.45 8.24
N SER A 44 -2.73 -17.45 8.63
CA SER A 44 -2.28 -16.91 9.90
C SER A 44 -1.52 -15.59 9.74
N ALA A 45 -1.40 -14.84 10.84
CA ALA A 45 -0.51 -13.68 10.93
C ALA A 45 0.95 -13.99 10.56
N LEU A 46 1.38 -15.26 10.73
CA LEU A 46 2.71 -15.70 10.34
C LEU A 46 2.87 -15.76 8.82
N ASP A 47 1.84 -16.20 8.10
CA ASP A 47 1.87 -16.31 6.64
C ASP A 47 1.93 -14.92 6.00
N LEU A 48 1.13 -13.99 6.51
CA LEU A 48 1.20 -12.59 6.12
C LEU A 48 2.55 -11.96 6.47
N GLY A 49 3.07 -12.28 7.66
CA GLY A 49 4.36 -11.81 8.14
C GLY A 49 5.52 -12.22 7.24
N ARG A 50 5.51 -13.42 6.67
CA ARG A 50 6.53 -13.87 5.72
C ARG A 50 6.57 -13.03 4.44
N HIS A 51 5.39 -12.63 3.94
CA HIS A 51 5.31 -11.79 2.75
C HIS A 51 5.80 -10.38 3.03
N ILE A 52 5.37 -9.76 4.13
CA ILE A 52 5.77 -8.40 4.49
C ILE A 52 7.25 -8.34 4.86
N ALA A 53 7.77 -9.33 5.61
CA ALA A 53 9.17 -9.39 6.01
C ALA A 53 10.15 -9.57 4.82
N ALA A 54 9.69 -10.14 3.70
CA ALA A 54 10.50 -10.27 2.49
C ALA A 54 10.73 -8.92 1.78
N ASP A 55 9.92 -7.91 2.07
CA ASP A 55 10.06 -6.56 1.54
C ASP A 55 10.51 -5.59 2.65
N GLN A 56 11.75 -5.10 2.55
CA GLN A 56 12.32 -4.19 3.56
C GLN A 56 11.57 -2.85 3.64
N SER A 57 11.05 -2.34 2.53
CA SER A 57 10.34 -1.06 2.48
C SER A 57 9.00 -1.17 3.20
N LEU A 58 8.25 -2.24 2.93
CA LEU A 58 6.98 -2.51 3.61
C LEU A 58 7.19 -2.83 5.10
N SER A 59 8.21 -3.62 5.43
CA SER A 59 8.57 -3.90 6.83
C SER A 59 8.86 -2.62 7.60
N ALA A 60 9.67 -1.72 7.04
CA ALA A 60 9.99 -0.43 7.68
C ALA A 60 8.75 0.46 7.82
N THR A 61 7.88 0.48 6.80
CA THR A 61 6.64 1.27 6.81
C THR A 61 5.67 0.76 7.88
N LEU A 62 5.47 -0.56 7.96
CA LEU A 62 4.63 -1.19 8.98
C LEU A 62 5.14 -0.91 10.40
N LEU A 63 6.45 -1.09 10.64
CA LEU A 63 7.04 -0.83 11.95
C LEU A 63 6.95 0.66 12.33
N LYS A 64 7.13 1.59 11.38
CA LYS A 64 6.93 3.03 11.63
C LYS A 64 5.48 3.34 12.01
N LEU A 65 4.52 2.74 11.30
CA LEU A 65 3.09 2.93 11.57
C LEU A 65 2.74 2.46 12.98
N VAL A 66 3.10 1.22 13.32
CA VAL A 66 2.79 0.61 14.62
C VAL A 66 3.47 1.33 15.78
N ASN A 67 4.67 1.89 15.58
CA ASN A 67 5.35 2.70 16.59
C ASN A 67 4.96 4.18 16.59
N SER A 68 3.96 4.58 15.79
CA SER A 68 3.52 5.97 15.75
C SER A 68 2.73 6.34 17.01
N ALA A 69 2.68 7.64 17.30
CA ALA A 69 1.90 8.17 18.42
C ALA A 69 0.40 7.81 18.34
N TYR A 70 -0.10 7.48 17.14
CA TYR A 70 -1.48 7.05 16.92
C TYR A 70 -1.81 5.76 17.69
N TYR A 71 -0.92 4.77 17.65
CA TYR A 71 -1.12 3.49 18.34
C TYR A 71 -0.68 3.53 19.81
N GLY A 72 0.26 4.42 20.17
CA GLY A 72 0.55 4.73 21.57
C GLY A 72 1.08 3.57 22.42
N PHE A 73 1.69 2.55 21.80
CA PHE A 73 2.22 1.39 22.53
C PHE A 73 3.34 1.80 23.52
N SER A 74 3.28 1.24 24.73
CA SER A 74 4.25 1.51 25.80
C SER A 74 5.65 0.95 25.53
N ARG A 75 5.75 -0.01 24.60
CA ARG A 75 7.00 -0.63 24.17
C ARG A 75 7.16 -0.51 22.67
N ARG A 76 8.41 -0.32 22.23
CA ARG A 76 8.78 -0.30 20.82
C ARG A 76 8.55 -1.69 20.21
N ILE A 77 7.90 -1.74 19.05
CA ILE A 77 7.70 -2.95 18.26
C ILE A 77 8.81 -3.05 17.22
N ASP A 78 9.50 -4.19 17.19
CA ASP A 78 10.67 -4.46 16.35
C ASP A 78 10.50 -5.66 15.41
N SER A 79 9.37 -6.37 15.50
CA SER A 79 9.04 -7.54 14.69
C SER A 79 7.81 -7.30 13.83
N VAL A 80 7.89 -7.67 12.55
CA VAL A 80 6.78 -7.62 11.59
C VAL A 80 5.62 -8.50 12.05
N THR A 81 5.89 -9.72 12.52
CA THR A 81 4.84 -10.62 13.01
C THR A 81 4.14 -10.05 14.23
N THR A 82 4.89 -9.47 15.17
CA THR A 82 4.31 -8.81 16.35
C THR A 82 3.48 -7.59 15.94
N ALA A 83 3.94 -6.81 14.96
CA ALA A 83 3.21 -5.68 14.41
C ALA A 83 1.86 -6.10 13.80
N ILE A 84 1.83 -7.19 13.02
CA ILE A 84 0.59 -7.73 12.43
C ILE A 84 -0.39 -8.19 13.52
N VAL A 85 0.11 -8.91 14.54
CA VAL A 85 -0.72 -9.36 15.66
C VAL A 85 -1.31 -8.18 16.44
N MET A 86 -0.51 -7.14 16.67
CA MET A 86 -0.92 -5.92 17.39
C MET A 86 -1.98 -5.11 16.64
N LEU A 87 -1.89 -5.05 15.31
CA LEU A 87 -2.90 -4.36 14.49
C LEU A 87 -4.23 -5.11 14.44
N GLY A 88 -4.24 -6.39 14.79
CA GLY A 88 -5.39 -7.27 14.59
C GLY A 88 -5.38 -7.82 13.15
N PHE A 89 -5.60 -9.13 13.03
CA PHE A 89 -5.61 -9.81 11.73
C PHE A 89 -6.93 -9.60 10.95
N VAL A 90 -7.89 -8.82 11.49
CA VAL A 90 -9.25 -8.71 10.95
C VAL A 90 -9.81 -7.30 11.16
N GLU A 91 -9.28 -6.33 10.43
CA GLU A 91 -10.04 -5.17 9.93
C GLU A 91 -9.29 -4.46 8.78
N VAL A 92 -8.91 -5.23 7.76
CA VAL A 92 -8.63 -4.74 6.40
C VAL A 92 -9.37 -5.62 5.41
#